data_AF-A0A6J5YFQ0-F1
#
_entry.id   AF-A0A6J5YFQ0-F1
#
_cell.length_a   1.000
_cell.length_b   1.000
_cell.length_c   1.000
_cell.angle_alpha   90.00
_cell.angle_beta   90.00
_cell.angle_gamma   90.00
#
_symmetry.space_group_name_H-M   'P 1'
#
loop_
_entity.id
_entity.type
_entity.pdbx_description
1 polymer ?
#
loop_
_entity_poly.entity_id
_entity_poly.type
_entity_poly.pdbx_seq_one_letter_code
_entity_poly.pdbx_strand_id
1 'polypeptide(L)' 'MASEGLNAATGEYEDLVKAGIIDAAKVTRSALQNAASIAALFLTTEAVIVDKPESGAGGGMPGMDDY' A
#
# COMPACT_ATOMS: atom_id res chain seq x y z
N MET A 1 0.52 12.53 21.64
CA MET A 1 0.31 12.18 20.22
C MET A 1 1.67 12.22 19.58
N ALA A 2 2.09 11.17 18.88
CA ALA A 2 3.41 11.14 18.26
C ALA A 2 3.44 12.21 17.16
N SER A 3 4.13 13.33 17.42
CA SER A 3 4.37 14.38 16.43
C SER A 3 5.67 14.14 15.65
N GLU A 4 6.49 13.18 16.08
CA GLU A 4 7.70 12.78 15.37
C GLU A 4 7.36 11.83 14.21
N GLY A 5 7.92 12.12 13.04
CA GLY A 5 7.72 11.33 11.84
C GLY A 5 8.70 11.69 10.74
N LEU A 6 8.64 10.95 9.63
CA LEU A 6 9.49 11.18 8.47
C LEU A 6 8.90 12.30 7.61
N ASN A 7 9.63 13.39 7.43
CA ASN A 7 9.29 14.39 6.43
C ASN A 7 9.60 13.82 5.04
N ALA A 8 8.57 13.53 4.25
CA ALA A 8 8.72 12.89 2.95
C ALA A 8 9.45 13.75 1.89
N ALA A 9 9.51 15.08 2.07
CA ALA A 9 10.19 15.98 1.13
C ALA A 9 11.71 16.01 1.35
N THR A 10 12.16 15.89 2.60
CA THR A 10 13.58 15.99 2.99
C THR A 10 14.19 14.64 3.35
N GLY A 11 13.37 13.67 3.75
CA GLY A 11 13.81 12.38 4.28
C GLY A 11 14.29 12.44 5.74
N GLU A 12 14.14 13.58 6.41
CA GLU A 12 14.55 13.75 7.80
C GLU A 12 13.45 13.33 8.78
N TYR A 13 13.85 12.81 9.95
CA TYR A 13 12.92 12.46 11.02
C TYR A 13 12.82 13.63 12.00
N GLU A 14 11.64 14.24 12.09
CA GLU A 14 11.44 15.48 12.83
C GLU A 14 10.01 15.60 13.39
N ASP A 15 9.76 16.65 14.18
CA ASP A 15 8.41 17.00 14.64
C ASP A 15 7.59 17.59 13.48
N LEU A 16 6.75 16.76 12.88
CA LEU A 16 5.93 17.09 11.72
C LEU A 16 4.92 18.20 12.00
N VAL A 17 4.45 18.32 13.26
CA VAL A 17 3.52 19.40 13.64
C VAL A 17 4.24 20.74 13.65
N LYS A 18 5.46 20.81 14.19
CA LYS A 18 6.29 22.03 14.14
C LYS A 18 6.71 22.38 12.71
N ALA A 19 6.95 21.37 11.87
CA ALA A 19 7.22 21.54 10.44
C ALA A 19 5.98 21.99 9.63
N GLY A 20 4.79 22.04 10.24
CA GLY A 20 3.54 22.44 9.58
C GLY A 20 2.88 21.34 8.74
N ILE A 21 3.35 20.11 8.85
CA ILE A 21 2.83 18.92 8.16
C ILE A 21 1.76 18.28 9.05
N ILE A 22 0.51 18.67 8.83
CA ILE A 22 -0.63 18.27 9.68
C ILE A 22 -1.59 17.39 8.89
N ASP A 23 -1.79 16.16 9.37
CA ASP A 23 -2.83 15.27 8.86
C ASP A 23 -4.18 15.51 9.55
N ALA A 24 -5.25 15.50 8.76
CA ALA A 24 -6.60 15.57 9.29
C ALA A 24 -6.92 14.29 10.07
N ALA A 25 -7.35 14.42 11.33
CA ALA A 25 -7.67 13.26 12.19
C ALA A 25 -8.65 12.25 11.56
N LYS A 26 -9.59 12.73 10.74
CA LYS A 26 -10.53 11.85 10.00
C LYS A 26 -9.81 11.00 8.95
N VAL A 27 -8.79 11.53 8.28
CA VAL A 27 -8.01 10.81 7.26
C VAL A 27 -7.20 9.70 7.92
N THR A 28 -6.41 10.02 8.95
CA THR A 28 -5.59 9.02 9.67
C THR A 28 -6.45 7.92 10.27
N ARG A 29 -7.60 8.26 10.87
CA ARG A 29 -8.53 7.28 11.43
C ARG A 29 -9.15 6.37 10.36
N SER A 30 -9.58 6.95 9.24
CA SER A 30 -10.18 6.18 8.14
C SER A 30 -9.16 5.21 7.53
N ALA A 31 -7.93 5.68 7.29
CA ALA A 31 -6.85 4.83 6.78
C ALA A 31 -6.57 3.64 7.70
N LEU A 32 -6.44 3.87 9.01
CA LEU A 32 -6.23 2.81 10.01
C LEU A 32 -7.39 1.81 10.05
N GLN A 33 -8.64 2.29 10.03
CA GLN A 33 -9.81 1.40 10.05
C GLN A 33 -9.90 0.54 8.79
N ASN A 34 -9.62 1.11 7.62
CA ASN A 34 -9.62 0.36 6.37
C ASN A 34 -8.50 -0.69 6.34
N ALA A 35 -7.30 -0.33 6.81
CA ALA A 35 -6.19 -1.25 6.93
C ALA A 35 -6.50 -2.39 7.91
N ALA A 36 -7.06 -2.08 9.08
CA ALA A 36 -7.46 -3.07 10.07
C ALA A 36 -8.55 -4.02 9.54
N SER A 37 -9.51 -3.49 8.75
CA SER A 37 -10.55 -4.30 8.10
C SER A 37 -9.96 -5.36 7.17
N ILE A 38 -9.05 -4.95 6.28
CA ILE A 38 -8.37 -5.88 5.36
C ILE A 38 -7.49 -6.87 6.12
N ALA A 39 -6.74 -6.41 7.14
CA ALA A 39 -5.93 -7.29 7.96
C ALA A 39 -6.77 -8.35 8.69
N ALA A 40 -7.93 -7.97 9.23
CA ALA A 40 -8.84 -8.90 9.90
C ALA A 40 -9.41 -9.94 8.93
N LEU A 41 -9.83 -9.53 7.72
CA LEU A 41 -10.22 -10.45 6.65
C LEU A 41 -9.09 -11.44 6.35
N PHE A 42 -7.87 -10.93 6.12
CA PHE A 42 -6.74 -11.74 5.68
C PHE A 42 -6.31 -12.76 6.76
N LEU A 43 -6.29 -12.35 8.03
CA LEU A 43 -5.92 -13.21 9.16
C LEU A 43 -6.94 -14.34 9.43
N THR A 44 -8.20 -14.13 9.07
CA THR A 44 -9.29 -15.11 9.27
C THR A 44 -9.59 -15.95 8.04
N THR A 45 -8.97 -15.62 6.90
CA THR A 45 -9.09 -16.38 5.66
C THR A 45 -8.09 -17.54 5.68
N GLU A 46 -8.59 -18.77 5.62
CA GLU A 46 -7.74 -19.98 5.71
C GLU A 46 -6.90 -20.24 4.45
N ALA A 47 -7.38 -19.81 3.28
CA ALA A 47 -6.69 -19.97 2.01
C ALA A 47 -7.02 -18.85 1.01
N VAL A 48 -6.04 -18.45 0.21
CA VAL A 48 -6.20 -17.52 -0.92
C VAL A 48 -5.77 -18.25 -2.19
N ILE A 49 -6.65 -18.29 -3.19
CA ILE A 49 -6.35 -18.84 -4.51
C ILE A 49 -5.86 -17.68 -5.38
N VAL A 50 -4.72 -17.87 -6.04
CA VAL A 50 -4.16 -16.92 -7.01
C VAL A 50 -3.82 -17.64 -8.30
N ASP A 51 -4.05 -16.97 -9.43
CA ASP A 51 -3.62 -17.47 -10.73
C ASP A 51 -2.10 -17.39 -10.86
N LYS A 52 -1.51 -18.40 -11.50
CA LYS A 52 -0.09 -18.41 -11.78
C LYS A 52 0.22 -17.29 -12.79
N PRO A 53 1.25 -16.44 -12.55
CA PRO A 53 1.68 -15.47 -13.53
C PRO A 53 2.06 -16.18 -14.84
N GLU A 54 1.50 -15.74 -15.96
CA GLU A 54 1.87 -16.24 -17.28
C GLU A 54 3.31 -15.83 -17.61
N SER A 55 4.10 -16.75 -18.12
CA SER A 55 5.44 -16.44 -18.66
C SER A 55 5.27 -15.63 -19.94
N GLY A 56 5.40 -14.31 -19.86
CA GLY A 56 5.34 -13.43 -21.04
C GLY A 56 4.72 -12.05 -20.86
N ALA A 57 4.29 -11.66 -19.66
CA ALA A 57 3.70 -10.32 -19.42
C ALA A 57 4.74 -9.16 -19.41
N GLY A 58 5.76 -9.24 -20.26
CA GLY A 58 6.75 -8.20 -20.50
C GLY A 58 6.96 -8.02 -22.00
N GLY A 59 6.13 -7.18 -22.63
CA GLY A 59 6.40 -6.49 -23.90
C GLY A 59 6.56 -7.34 -25.17
N GLY A 60 5.58 -7.21 -26.08
CA GLY A 60 5.77 -7.43 -27.52
C GLY A 60 4.98 -8.60 -28.10
N MET A 61 3.87 -8.28 -28.78
CA MET A 61 3.29 -9.15 -29.80
C MET A 61 4.26 -9.19 -31.00
N PRO A 62 4.73 -10.36 -31.44
CA PRO A 62 4.22 -10.87 -32.72
C PRO A 62 4.22 -12.41 -32.86
N GLY A 63 3.27 -12.89 -33.67
CA GLY A 63 3.50 -14.06 -34.51
C GLY A 63 2.80 -15.34 -34.08
N MET A 64 1.70 -15.62 -34.78
CA MET A 64 1.38 -16.92 -35.39
C MET A 64 2.50 -17.96 -35.28
N ASP A 65 2.19 -19.14 -34.76
CA ASP A 65 2.40 -20.46 -35.39
C ASP A 65 2.28 -21.53 -34.32
N ASP A 66 1.23 -22.34 -34.38
CA ASP A 66 1.27 -23.80 -34.21
C ASP A 66 -0.18 -24.33 -34.19
N TYR A 67 -0.62 -24.75 -35.38
CA TYR A 67 -1.75 -25.65 -35.70
C TYR A 67 -2.93 -25.77 -34.72
#